data_AF-A0A315XMB7-F1
#
_entry.id   AF-A0A315XMB7-F1
#
_cell.length_a   1.000
_cell.length_b   1.000
_cell.length_c   1.000
_cell.angle_alpha   90.00
_cell.angle_beta   90.00
_cell.angle_gamma   90.00
#
_symmetry.space_group_name_H-M   'P 1'
#
loop_
_entity.id
_entity.type
_entity.pdbx_description
1 polymer ?
#
loop_
_entity_poly.entity_id
_entity_poly.type
_entity_poly.pdbx_seq_one_letter_code
_entity_poly.pdbx_strand_id
1 'polypeptide(L)'
;MKILVNGIQSNLRFSSAHVIPGHESCGYIHGHSYFVDVEIEGERAGDFEFVVDFKDVKGYTKAICDELDHRLLIPVYNDLIEFKDFDKEKDSIFNLKKKHTVHFKIDGKGYSLPGVDCVFLPLPYTSAEELSKFFAETLAKKLSETYDNLEYVAVCVNEGIGQGAEYRKDL
;
A
#
# COMPACT_ATOMS: atom_id res chain seq x y z
N MET A 1 -19.51 16.17 5.11
CA MET A 1 -18.41 17.04 5.62
C MET A 1 -17.11 16.32 5.37
N LYS A 2 -16.04 17.04 5.02
CA LYS A 2 -14.75 16.47 4.65
C LYS A 2 -13.67 16.74 5.69
N ILE A 3 -12.79 15.76 5.90
CA ILE A 3 -11.54 15.92 6.65
C ILE A 3 -10.34 15.60 5.76
N LEU A 4 -9.19 16.21 6.08
CA LEU A 4 -7.94 16.06 5.35
C LEU A 4 -6.80 15.75 6.33
N VAL A 5 -6.00 14.76 6.00
CA VAL A 5 -4.78 14.40 6.73
C VAL A 5 -3.61 14.47 5.78
N ASN A 6 -2.77 15.50 5.96
CA ASN A 6 -1.54 15.64 5.19
C ASN A 6 -0.46 14.69 5.72
N GLY A 7 0.06 13.82 4.86
CA GLY A 7 1.01 12.78 5.22
C GLY A 7 2.38 13.32 5.61
N ILE A 8 2.84 14.40 4.97
CA ILE A 8 4.09 15.06 5.32
C ILE A 8 4.01 15.61 6.75
N GLN A 9 2.98 16.38 7.07
CA GLN A 9 2.82 17.02 8.38
C GLN A 9 2.42 16.04 9.49
N SER A 10 1.75 14.95 9.14
CA SER A 10 1.29 13.93 10.08
C SER A 10 2.23 12.74 10.24
N ASN A 11 3.40 12.76 9.58
CA ASN A 11 4.39 11.68 9.58
C ASN A 11 3.83 10.33 9.09
N LEU A 12 3.00 10.36 8.04
CA LEU A 12 2.49 9.18 7.34
C LEU A 12 3.39 8.94 6.13
N ARG A 13 4.55 8.34 6.41
CA ARG A 13 5.63 8.15 5.43
C ARG A 13 6.25 6.77 5.57
N PHE A 14 6.81 6.28 4.48
CA PHE A 14 7.61 5.06 4.46
C PHE A 14 8.64 5.15 3.33
N SER A 15 9.80 4.51 3.48
CA SER A 15 10.82 4.42 2.44
C SER A 15 11.02 2.97 2.04
N SER A 16 10.77 2.67 0.77
CA SER A 16 10.83 1.30 0.26
C SER A 16 11.49 1.24 -1.09
N ALA A 17 12.15 0.11 -1.35
CA ALA A 17 12.51 -0.26 -2.69
C ALA A 17 11.30 -0.91 -3.37
N HIS A 18 11.20 -0.80 -4.69
CA HIS A 18 10.19 -1.48 -5.49
C HIS A 18 10.71 -1.78 -6.90
N VAL A 19 9.88 -2.44 -7.69
CA VAL A 19 10.15 -2.75 -9.10
C VAL A 19 8.83 -2.79 -9.86
N ILE A 20 8.77 -2.17 -11.04
CA ILE A 20 7.64 -2.24 -11.97
C ILE A 20 8.01 -3.22 -13.10
N PRO A 21 7.54 -4.48 -13.06
CA PRO A 21 7.93 -5.49 -14.04
C PRO A 21 7.71 -5.04 -15.50
N GLY A 22 8.73 -5.20 -16.34
CA GLY A 22 8.67 -4.88 -17.77
C GLY A 22 8.83 -3.40 -18.14
N HIS A 23 8.92 -2.48 -17.17
CA HIS A 23 9.12 -1.06 -17.45
C HIS A 23 10.60 -0.72 -17.74
N GLU A 24 10.88 0.14 -18.72
CA GLU A 24 12.25 0.44 -19.18
C GLU A 24 13.17 1.02 -18.09
N SER A 25 12.69 2.03 -17.34
CA SER A 25 13.43 2.62 -16.22
C SER A 25 13.03 2.02 -14.86
N CYS A 26 11.73 1.96 -14.57
CA CYS A 26 11.21 1.48 -13.30
C CYS A 26 11.24 -0.07 -13.13
N GLY A 27 11.68 -0.82 -14.15
CA GLY A 27 11.89 -2.28 -14.08
C GLY A 27 13.18 -2.71 -13.39
N TYR A 28 14.03 -1.76 -13.01
CA TYR A 28 15.13 -1.99 -12.08
C TYR A 28 14.66 -1.80 -10.64
N ILE A 29 15.26 -2.53 -9.70
CA ILE A 29 15.06 -2.25 -8.27
C ILE A 29 15.62 -0.86 -7.98
N HIS A 30 14.75 0.02 -7.52
CA HIS A 30 15.05 1.37 -7.05
C HIS A 30 14.11 1.67 -5.88
N GLY A 31 14.09 2.89 -5.35
CA GLY A 31 13.24 3.20 -4.21
C GLY A 31 12.85 4.66 -4.11
N HIS A 32 11.87 4.89 -3.25
CA HIS A 32 11.25 6.18 -3.02
C HIS A 32 11.07 6.42 -1.52
N SER A 33 11.02 7.70 -1.14
CA SER A 33 10.52 8.12 0.17
C SER A 33 9.06 8.54 0.00
N TYR A 34 8.16 7.59 0.21
CA TYR A 34 6.74 7.77 0.02
C TYR A 34 6.12 8.58 1.16
N PHE A 35 5.02 9.27 0.85
CA PHE A 35 4.11 9.79 1.87
C PHE A 35 2.65 9.66 1.42
N VAL A 36 1.77 9.55 2.41
CA VAL A 36 0.36 9.18 2.21
C VAL A 36 -0.54 10.29 2.74
N ASP A 37 -1.26 10.94 1.83
CA ASP A 37 -2.32 11.87 2.19
C ASP A 37 -3.67 11.13 2.22
N VAL A 38 -4.52 11.47 3.18
CA VAL A 38 -5.84 10.83 3.33
C VAL A 38 -6.93 11.90 3.37
N GLU A 39 -7.96 11.70 2.57
CA GLU A 39 -9.18 12.50 2.54
C GLU A 39 -10.37 11.59 2.84
N ILE A 40 -11.26 12.02 3.73
CA ILE A 40 -12.48 11.26 4.09
C ILE A 40 -13.66 12.22 4.13
N GLU A 41 -14.77 11.80 3.55
CA GLU A 41 -16.04 12.52 3.62
C GLU A 41 -17.11 11.64 4.27
N GLY A 42 -17.97 12.27 5.05
CA GLY A 42 -19.11 11.65 5.69
C GLY A 42 -19.95 12.64 6.49
N GLU A 43 -21.02 12.14 7.09
CA GLU A 43 -21.84 12.91 8.02
C GLU A 43 -21.13 13.06 9.36
N ARG A 44 -21.45 14.12 10.11
CA ARG A 44 -20.98 14.24 11.49
C ARG A 44 -21.85 13.35 12.37
N ALA A 45 -21.24 12.60 13.29
CA ALA A 45 -21.94 11.66 14.14
C ALA A 45 -21.34 11.58 15.55
N GLY A 46 -22.10 10.92 16.44
CA GLY A 46 -21.71 10.65 17.83
C GLY A 46 -21.67 11.90 18.72
N ASP A 47 -21.28 11.70 19.99
CA ASP A 47 -21.34 12.74 21.04
C ASP A 47 -20.45 13.97 20.75
N PHE A 48 -19.44 13.80 19.92
CA PHE A 48 -18.45 14.84 19.58
C PHE A 48 -18.68 15.46 18.19
N GLU A 49 -19.67 14.98 17.44
CA GLU A 49 -20.00 15.47 16.10
C GLU A 49 -18.79 15.47 15.14
N PHE A 50 -18.04 14.38 15.13
CA PHE A 50 -16.92 14.17 14.20
C PHE A 50 -17.40 13.41 12.98
N VAL A 51 -16.70 13.59 11.84
CA VAL A 51 -16.83 12.66 10.71
C VAL A 51 -16.15 11.34 11.08
N VAL A 52 -14.91 11.42 11.58
CA VAL A 52 -14.08 10.31 12.05
C VAL A 52 -13.00 10.88 12.98
N ASP A 53 -12.53 10.13 13.99
CA ASP A 53 -11.41 10.58 14.82
C ASP A 53 -10.08 10.55 14.03
N PHE A 54 -9.38 11.69 13.98
CA PHE A 54 -8.07 11.81 13.34
C PHE A 54 -7.03 10.82 13.89
N LYS A 55 -7.14 10.38 15.15
CA LYS A 55 -6.23 9.38 15.74
C LYS A 55 -6.38 8.03 15.06
N ASP A 56 -7.60 7.63 14.74
CA ASP A 56 -7.86 6.35 14.06
C ASP A 56 -7.34 6.37 12.64
N VAL A 57 -7.66 7.43 11.88
CA VAL A 57 -7.17 7.60 10.50
C VAL A 57 -5.64 7.57 10.46
N LYS A 58 -4.98 8.34 11.33
CA LYS A 58 -3.51 8.36 11.40
C LYS A 58 -2.95 7.02 11.88
N GLY A 59 -3.56 6.40 12.88
CA GLY A 59 -3.11 5.13 13.44
C GLY A 59 -3.14 4.00 12.41
N TYR A 60 -4.26 3.85 11.70
CA TYR A 60 -4.42 2.82 10.66
C TYR A 60 -3.51 3.10 9.47
N THR A 61 -3.42 4.34 9.01
CA THR A 61 -2.53 4.69 7.88
C THR A 61 -1.07 4.45 8.24
N LYS A 62 -0.65 4.85 9.45
CA LYS A 62 0.71 4.63 9.94
C LYS A 62 1.07 3.15 10.07
N ALA A 63 0.13 2.32 10.51
CA ALA A 63 0.33 0.88 10.58
C ALA A 63 0.61 0.25 9.20
N ILE A 64 -0.09 0.70 8.16
CA ILE A 64 0.19 0.26 6.78
C ILE A 64 1.57 0.75 6.35
N CYS A 65 1.89 2.05 6.56
CA CYS A 65 3.22 2.59 6.25
C CYS A 65 4.33 1.78 6.91
N ASP A 66 4.18 1.42 8.19
CA ASP A 66 5.18 0.66 8.95
C ASP A 66 5.39 -0.77 8.45
N GLU A 67 4.36 -1.41 7.87
CA GLU A 67 4.54 -2.72 7.21
C GLU A 67 5.38 -2.59 5.94
N LEU A 68 5.26 -1.47 5.21
CA LEU A 68 5.97 -1.24 3.94
C LEU A 68 7.40 -0.70 4.16
N ASP A 69 7.64 -0.01 5.27
CA ASP A 69 8.85 0.76 5.54
C ASP A 69 10.12 -0.10 5.61
N HIS A 70 11.21 0.38 4.99
CA HIS A 70 12.51 -0.28 4.89
C HIS A 70 12.43 -1.70 4.31
N ARG A 71 11.62 -1.90 3.27
CA ARG A 71 11.46 -3.20 2.58
C ARG A 71 11.49 -3.07 1.07
N LEU A 72 11.64 -4.20 0.38
CA LEU A 72 11.40 -4.34 -1.05
C LEU A 72 9.95 -4.77 -1.30
N LEU A 73 9.18 -3.95 -1.99
CA LEU A 73 7.80 -4.25 -2.37
C LEU A 73 7.78 -5.14 -3.61
N ILE A 74 7.07 -6.27 -3.52
CA ILE A 74 6.94 -7.25 -4.60
C ILE A 74 5.46 -7.42 -4.98
N PRO A 75 5.04 -7.06 -6.21
CA PRO A 75 3.66 -7.27 -6.69
C PRO A 75 3.44 -8.72 -7.11
N VAL A 76 2.88 -9.54 -6.22
CA VAL A 76 2.81 -10.99 -6.40
C VAL A 76 2.02 -11.40 -7.64
N TYR A 77 0.97 -10.66 -7.99
CA TYR A 77 0.06 -11.02 -9.06
C TYR A 77 0.43 -10.43 -10.43
N ASN A 78 1.63 -9.88 -10.57
CA ASN A 78 2.13 -9.49 -11.89
C ASN A 78 2.53 -10.72 -12.72
N ASP A 79 2.02 -10.86 -13.93
CA ASP A 79 2.27 -12.04 -14.79
C ASP A 79 3.73 -12.26 -15.17
N LEU A 80 4.55 -11.21 -15.19
CA LEU A 80 5.99 -11.31 -15.51
C LEU A 80 6.84 -11.82 -14.34
N ILE A 81 6.24 -12.01 -13.15
CA ILE A 81 6.94 -12.52 -11.98
C ILE A 81 6.68 -14.02 -11.81
N GLU A 82 7.76 -14.80 -11.81
CA GLU A 82 7.71 -16.24 -11.57
C GLU A 82 8.38 -16.55 -10.23
N PHE A 83 7.63 -17.09 -9.27
CA PHE A 83 8.20 -17.52 -7.99
C PHE A 83 8.61 -18.99 -8.05
N LYS A 84 9.75 -19.31 -7.44
CA LYS A 84 10.14 -20.71 -7.22
C LYS A 84 9.29 -21.31 -6.10
N ASP A 85 8.71 -22.49 -6.35
CA ASP A 85 7.92 -23.26 -5.37
C ASP A 85 6.73 -22.46 -4.80
N PHE A 86 6.02 -21.71 -5.65
CA PHE A 86 4.80 -20.97 -5.31
C PHE A 86 3.93 -20.78 -6.56
N ASP A 87 2.67 -21.19 -6.49
CA ASP A 87 1.66 -21.06 -7.54
C ASP A 87 0.65 -19.98 -7.15
N LYS A 88 0.58 -18.88 -7.92
CA LYS A 88 -0.27 -17.71 -7.61
C LYS A 88 -1.76 -18.03 -7.50
N GLU A 89 -2.23 -19.07 -8.20
CA GLU A 89 -3.64 -19.45 -8.25
C GLU A 89 -4.04 -20.39 -7.11
N LYS A 90 -3.07 -21.09 -6.52
CA LYS A 90 -3.33 -22.16 -5.54
C LYS A 90 -2.81 -21.84 -4.15
N ASP A 91 -1.69 -21.12 -4.07
CA ASP A 91 -1.01 -20.86 -2.82
C ASP A 91 -1.41 -19.52 -2.22
N SER A 92 -1.53 -19.49 -0.90
CA SER A 92 -1.69 -18.24 -0.16
C SER A 92 -0.39 -17.44 -0.17
N ILE A 93 -0.45 -16.13 -0.41
CA ILE A 93 0.68 -15.19 -0.27
C ILE A 93 1.36 -15.31 1.10
N PHE A 94 0.63 -15.74 2.14
CA PHE A 94 1.21 -15.97 3.47
C PHE A 94 2.31 -17.05 3.46
N ASN A 95 2.29 -17.98 2.50
CA ASN A 95 3.35 -18.97 2.31
C ASN A 95 4.67 -18.30 1.89
N LEU A 96 4.64 -17.21 1.11
CA LEU A 96 5.84 -16.43 0.78
C LEU A 96 6.42 -15.75 2.01
N LYS A 97 5.57 -15.19 2.89
CA LYS A 97 6.02 -14.54 4.15
C LYS A 97 6.73 -15.52 5.11
N LYS A 98 6.51 -16.83 4.99
CA LYS A 98 7.17 -17.87 5.80
C LYS A 98 8.54 -18.29 5.25
N LYS A 99 8.88 -17.96 4.01
CA LYS A 99 10.14 -18.38 3.38
C LYS A 99 11.30 -17.56 3.94
N HIS A 100 12.37 -18.23 4.36
CA HIS A 100 13.59 -17.56 4.81
C HIS A 100 14.29 -16.81 3.65
N THR A 101 14.38 -17.47 2.50
CA THR A 101 14.87 -16.89 1.25
C THR A 101 13.81 -17.10 0.17
N VAL A 102 13.52 -16.06 -0.60
CA VAL A 102 12.60 -16.11 -1.73
C VAL A 102 13.40 -16.00 -3.02
N HIS A 103 13.11 -16.93 -3.94
CA HIS A 103 13.67 -16.96 -5.27
C HIS A 103 12.56 -16.69 -6.27
N PHE A 104 12.79 -15.73 -7.15
CA PHE A 104 11.84 -15.39 -8.20
C PHE A 104 12.58 -14.85 -9.43
N LYS A 105 11.87 -14.79 -10.55
CA LYS A 105 12.32 -14.10 -11.75
C LYS A 105 11.34 -12.99 -12.08
N ILE A 106 11.84 -11.89 -12.62
CA ILE A 106 11.03 -10.86 -13.27
C ILE A 106 11.54 -10.75 -14.69
N ASP A 107 10.69 -11.09 -15.67
CA ASP A 107 11.05 -11.06 -17.10
C ASP A 107 12.41 -11.75 -17.38
N GLY A 108 12.56 -12.98 -16.87
CA GLY A 108 13.77 -13.78 -16.99
C GLY A 108 14.94 -13.41 -16.05
N LYS A 109 14.98 -12.19 -15.48
CA LYS A 109 16.01 -11.77 -14.51
C LYS A 109 15.77 -12.43 -13.15
N GLY A 110 16.73 -13.23 -12.69
CA GLY A 110 16.64 -13.95 -11.42
C GLY A 110 17.01 -13.11 -10.19
N TYR A 111 16.29 -13.35 -9.09
CA TYR A 111 16.50 -12.73 -7.79
C TYR A 111 16.51 -13.80 -6.68
N SER A 112 17.31 -13.54 -5.64
CA SER A 112 17.39 -14.36 -4.44
C SER A 112 17.57 -13.44 -3.25
N LEU A 113 16.51 -13.26 -2.46
CA LEU A 113 16.46 -12.27 -1.39
C LEU A 113 15.96 -12.90 -0.08
N PRO A 114 16.41 -12.42 1.09
CA PRO A 114 15.79 -12.77 2.36
C PRO A 114 14.30 -12.41 2.34
N GLY A 115 13.43 -13.35 2.69
CA GLY A 115 11.98 -13.11 2.72
C GLY A 115 11.59 -12.01 3.70
N VAL A 116 12.38 -11.82 4.76
CA VAL A 116 12.19 -10.77 5.77
C VAL A 116 12.42 -9.36 5.26
N ASP A 117 13.18 -9.20 4.16
CA ASP A 117 13.46 -7.91 3.52
C ASP A 117 12.38 -7.54 2.49
N CYS A 118 11.47 -8.48 2.18
CA CYS A 118 10.43 -8.31 1.17
C CYS A 118 9.05 -8.13 1.79
N VAL A 119 8.21 -7.31 1.15
CA VAL A 119 6.77 -7.28 1.39
C VAL A 119 6.07 -7.76 0.14
N PHE A 120 5.37 -8.89 0.28
CA PHE A 120 4.60 -9.51 -0.80
C PHE A 120 3.20 -8.91 -0.83
N LEU A 121 2.95 -8.04 -1.81
CA LEU A 121 1.68 -7.34 -1.97
C LEU A 121 0.79 -8.11 -2.96
N PRO A 122 -0.52 -8.27 -2.65
CA PRO A 122 -1.51 -8.90 -3.53
C PRO A 122 -1.90 -7.97 -4.69
N LEU A 123 -0.91 -7.41 -5.38
CA LEU A 123 -1.08 -6.38 -6.39
C LEU A 123 -0.44 -6.80 -7.73
N PRO A 124 -0.96 -6.31 -8.86
CA PRO A 124 -0.34 -6.48 -10.17
C PRO A 124 0.88 -5.56 -10.37
N TYR A 125 0.93 -4.41 -9.70
CA TYR A 125 2.06 -3.48 -9.74
C TYR A 125 2.25 -2.83 -8.37
N THR A 126 3.45 -2.32 -8.11
CA THR A 126 3.77 -1.47 -6.95
C THR A 126 3.90 -0.01 -7.36
N SER A 127 3.09 0.44 -8.32
CA SER A 127 3.04 1.85 -8.73
C SER A 127 2.26 2.67 -7.72
N ALA A 128 2.40 4.00 -7.76
CA ALA A 128 1.61 4.90 -6.95
C ALA A 128 0.09 4.64 -7.07
N GLU A 129 -0.42 4.34 -8.27
CA GLU A 129 -1.85 4.09 -8.52
C GLU A 129 -2.33 2.85 -7.76
N GLU A 130 -1.67 1.70 -7.93
CA GLU A 130 -2.05 0.45 -7.26
C GLU A 130 -1.86 0.54 -5.74
N LEU A 131 -0.81 1.22 -5.28
CA LEU A 131 -0.61 1.47 -3.85
C LEU A 131 -1.70 2.37 -3.29
N SER A 132 -2.11 3.44 -3.99
CA SER A 132 -3.17 4.34 -3.54
C SER A 132 -4.50 3.59 -3.35
N LYS A 133 -4.83 2.69 -4.29
CA LYS A 133 -5.98 1.80 -4.18
C LYS A 133 -5.86 0.84 -2.99
N PHE A 134 -4.70 0.18 -2.84
CA PHE A 134 -4.44 -0.73 -1.72
C PHE A 134 -4.64 -0.05 -0.36
N PHE A 135 -4.10 1.16 -0.18
CA PHE A 135 -4.29 1.93 1.05
C PHE A 135 -5.76 2.30 1.25
N ALA A 136 -6.42 2.86 0.23
CA ALA A 136 -7.81 3.30 0.33
C ALA A 136 -8.76 2.14 0.68
N GLU A 137 -8.62 0.99 0.03
CA GLU A 137 -9.45 -0.19 0.31
C GLU A 137 -9.17 -0.76 1.70
N THR A 138 -7.91 -0.78 2.13
CA THR A 138 -7.53 -1.25 3.48
C THR A 138 -8.09 -0.33 4.57
N LEU A 139 -7.95 1.00 4.39
CA LEU A 139 -8.48 1.99 5.32
C LEU A 139 -10.01 1.98 5.36
N ALA A 140 -10.67 1.97 4.20
CA ALA A 140 -12.12 1.86 4.06
C ALA A 140 -12.67 0.67 4.85
N LYS A 141 -12.10 -0.53 4.63
CA LYS A 141 -12.47 -1.73 5.37
C LYS A 141 -12.29 -1.54 6.87
N LYS A 142 -11.13 -1.02 7.31
CA LYS A 142 -10.84 -0.88 8.74
C LYS A 142 -11.73 0.14 9.43
N LEU A 143 -12.01 1.26 8.78
CA LEU A 143 -12.88 2.32 9.30
C LEU A 143 -14.33 1.86 9.37
N SER A 144 -14.82 1.10 8.39
CA SER A 144 -16.18 0.54 8.40
C SER A 144 -16.48 -0.41 9.55
N GLU A 145 -15.45 -0.91 10.26
CA GLU A 145 -15.64 -1.70 11.49
C GLU A 145 -16.16 -0.86 12.66
N THR A 146 -15.98 0.46 12.61
CA THR A 146 -16.28 1.40 13.71
C THR A 146 -17.23 2.51 13.28
N TYR A 147 -17.15 2.96 12.02
CA TYR A 147 -17.86 4.13 11.49
C TYR A 147 -18.82 3.71 10.37
N ASP A 148 -20.10 4.06 10.50
CA ASP A 148 -21.17 3.78 9.52
C ASP A 148 -21.67 5.06 8.81
N ASN A 149 -21.10 6.20 9.15
CA ASN A 149 -21.47 7.54 8.68
C ASN A 149 -20.56 8.09 7.57
N LEU A 150 -19.66 7.27 7.03
CA LEU A 150 -18.66 7.67 6.02
C LEU A 150 -19.19 7.41 4.60
N GLU A 151 -19.00 8.37 3.71
CA GLU A 151 -19.42 8.31 2.31
C GLU A 151 -18.29 7.80 1.40
N TYR A 152 -17.05 8.25 1.63
CA TYR A 152 -15.88 7.75 0.91
C TYR A 152 -14.58 7.93 1.67
N VAL A 153 -13.58 7.14 1.28
CA VAL A 153 -12.17 7.28 1.67
C VAL A 153 -11.33 7.44 0.41
N ALA A 154 -10.58 8.54 0.30
CA ALA A 154 -9.61 8.77 -0.75
C ALA A 154 -8.20 8.81 -0.16
N VAL A 155 -7.27 8.17 -0.85
CA VAL A 155 -5.87 8.12 -0.45
C VAL A 155 -4.98 8.49 -1.63
N CYS A 156 -4.07 9.43 -1.40
CA CYS A 156 -3.01 9.76 -2.34
C CYS A 156 -1.68 9.18 -1.84
N VAL A 157 -1.06 8.31 -2.65
CA VAL A 157 0.30 7.82 -2.40
C VAL A 157 1.25 8.60 -3.30
N ASN A 158 2.19 9.28 -2.67
CA ASN A 158 3.18 10.11 -3.35
C ASN A 158 4.54 9.39 -3.34
N GLU A 159 5.18 9.26 -4.50
CA GLU A 159 6.54 8.71 -4.65
C GLU A 159 7.64 9.74 -4.34
N GLY A 160 7.25 11.01 -4.24
CA GLY A 160 8.09 12.14 -3.94
C GLY A 160 7.27 13.43 -3.93
N ILE A 161 7.92 14.57 -3.65
CA ILE A 161 7.21 15.85 -3.66
C ILE A 161 6.79 16.18 -5.10
N GLY A 162 5.49 16.37 -5.31
CA GLY A 162 4.91 16.78 -6.58
C GLY A 162 4.56 15.63 -7.54
N GLN A 163 4.68 14.38 -7.11
CA GLN A 163 4.35 13.20 -7.92
C GLN A 163 3.66 12.16 -7.05
N GLY A 164 2.37 11.91 -7.34
CA GLY A 164 1.55 10.94 -6.62
C GLY A 164 0.30 10.58 -7.41
N ALA A 165 -0.35 9.51 -6.98
CA ALA A 165 -1.62 9.07 -7.52
C ALA A 165 -2.64 8.92 -6.40
N GLU A 166 -3.88 9.27 -6.71
CA GLU A 166 -4.99 9.22 -5.77
C GLU A 166 -6.05 8.23 -6.25
N TYR A 167 -6.55 7.44 -5.31
CA TYR A 167 -7.69 6.56 -5.51
C TYR A 167 -8.76 6.84 -4.47
N ARG A 168 -10.02 6.91 -4.93
CA ARG A 168 -11.21 7.07 -4.10
C ARG A 168 -11.99 5.78 -4.03
N LYS A 169 -12.30 5.34 -2.81
CA LYS A 169 -13.19 4.23 -2.50
C LYS A 169 -14.48 4.76 -1.89
N ASP A 170 -15.59 4.62 -2.60
CA ASP A 170 -16.92 4.84 -2.04
C ASP A 170 -17.31 3.70 -1.08
N LEU A 171 -18.05 4.04 -0.03
CA LEU A 171 -18.45 3.17 1.08
C LEU A 171 -19.94 2.79 1.06
#